data_AF-A0A1W7HBY1-F1
#
_entry.id   AF-A0A1W7HBY1-F1
#
_cell.length_a   1.000
_cell.length_b   1.000
_cell.length_c   1.000
_cell.angle_alpha   90.00
_cell.angle_beta   90.00
_cell.angle_gamma   90.00
#
_symmetry.space_group_name_H-M   'P 1'
#
loop_
_entity.id
_entity.type
_entity.pdbx_description
1 polymer ?
#
loop_
_entity_poly.entity_id
_entity_poly.type
_entity_poly.pdbx_seq_one_letter_code
_entity_poly.pdbx_strand_id
1 'polypeptide(L)'
;MQTTVNPVVEEVARRNANYKPNIWNYERLQALRNEYEGAMYRREAEMLKAEVLSVFRAVEDPLHKLELIDQMNKLSLSHLFKEEIREAILKIVSIEGIASAMNESLYSCSLYFRILRQYGFDVSPDMFLNFIDGEESLAANTNSDAKPMLELYEASHFAKEGEGLLDRAKAVAYKNLKHFLSNNRGSNIYAPNCPLNQSVGWYNAKVHINGHDMIINRRSSMPRLARLSFNMVQAQHQKDLKEILGWWRNLGVCESLSFTRDRVVESFLWAVGVAYEPEYGSLRKWLTKAILLVLIIDDMYDIYASLEESEIFTKAVERWDPTEIEQLPEPIQKCFWILHDTARNIDLEVQSEKGWKSVLPYIRNYWTDFCKALLLEARWHHTGYFPTLKEYLDNGWVSSCGPVLALHALIGIGQERNETLDILDTKQEIVHYSSMIIRLCNDLGTSKAELERGDAPSSVLCYMREASATEDEARQYIRDLITSCWNKLNEFFINSSHVQQPIIRYIINTGRVASFIYQDGDGFGVQDKGTREQVLSCLIEPLPIL
;
A
#
# COMPACT_ATOMS: atom_id res chain seq x y z
N MET A 1 0.30 67.10 14.72
CA MET A 1 1.06 65.84 14.70
C MET A 1 0.06 64.72 14.82
N GLN A 2 -0.27 64.06 13.70
CA GLN A 2 -1.09 62.84 13.72
C GLN A 2 -0.16 61.70 14.12
N THR A 3 -0.40 61.14 15.31
CA THR A 3 0.22 59.90 15.77
C THR A 3 -0.34 58.75 14.94
N THR A 4 0.46 58.27 13.99
CA THR A 4 0.28 56.97 13.33
C THR A 4 0.48 55.88 14.37
N VAL A 5 -0.62 55.29 14.80
CA VAL A 5 -0.62 54.02 15.54
C VAL A 5 -0.26 52.95 14.51
N ASN A 6 0.96 52.43 14.57
CA ASN A 6 1.31 51.21 13.85
C ASN A 6 0.40 50.09 14.38
N PRO A 7 -0.32 49.35 13.52
CA PRO A 7 -1.03 48.17 13.97
C PRO A 7 0.00 47.19 14.51
N VAL A 8 -0.13 46.83 15.78
CA VAL A 8 0.57 45.70 16.36
C VAL A 8 0.06 44.49 15.57
N VAL A 9 0.89 43.94 14.69
CA VAL A 9 0.63 42.63 14.10
C VAL A 9 0.70 41.67 15.28
N GLU A 10 -0.46 41.19 15.75
CA GLU A 10 -0.50 40.11 16.73
C GLU A 10 0.26 38.93 16.14
N GLU A 11 1.36 38.56 16.80
CA GLU A 11 2.20 37.46 16.38
C GLU A 11 1.40 36.16 16.57
N VAL A 12 0.91 35.58 15.48
CA VAL A 12 0.14 34.33 15.51
C VAL A 12 1.03 33.24 16.12
N ALA A 13 0.66 32.76 17.32
CA ALA A 13 1.38 31.70 18.00
C ALA A 13 1.28 30.39 17.19
N ARG A 14 2.40 29.96 16.60
CA ARG A 14 2.49 28.75 15.77
C ARG A 14 2.69 27.52 16.63
N ARG A 15 1.92 26.45 16.37
CA ARG A 15 2.21 25.14 16.98
C ARG A 15 3.40 24.51 16.27
N ASN A 16 4.07 23.60 16.98
CA ASN A 16 5.15 22.79 16.44
C ASN A 16 5.01 21.37 17.00
N ALA A 17 4.97 20.37 16.12
CA ALA A 17 4.87 18.96 16.51
C ALA A 17 6.19 18.35 17.01
N ASN A 18 7.30 19.10 16.95
CA ASN A 18 8.64 18.67 17.37
C ASN A 18 9.05 17.33 16.73
N TYR A 19 8.87 17.23 15.42
CA TYR A 19 9.17 16.02 14.68
C TYR A 19 10.63 15.57 14.83
N LYS A 20 10.83 14.26 14.96
CA LYS A 20 12.17 13.68 14.93
C LYS A 20 12.84 13.97 13.58
N PRO A 21 14.13 14.34 13.58
CA PRO A 21 14.88 14.55 12.35
C PRO A 21 15.01 13.24 11.57
N ASN A 22 15.20 13.38 10.25
CA ASN A 22 15.46 12.26 9.37
C ASN A 22 16.67 11.43 9.84
N ILE A 23 16.51 10.11 9.86
CA ILE A 23 17.54 9.16 10.30
C ILE A 23 18.51 8.74 9.18
N TRP A 24 18.18 9.03 7.92
CA TRP A 24 18.91 8.55 6.76
C TRP A 24 19.97 9.56 6.30
N ASN A 25 21.21 9.11 6.15
CA ASN A 25 22.27 9.95 5.60
C ASN A 25 22.18 9.99 4.06
N TYR A 26 21.73 11.12 3.52
CA TYR A 26 21.51 11.29 2.08
C TYR A 26 22.79 11.21 1.26
N GLU A 27 23.94 11.64 1.78
CA GLU A 27 25.23 11.49 1.09
C GLU A 27 25.60 10.01 0.88
N ARG A 28 25.36 9.17 1.91
CA ARG A 28 25.58 7.72 1.82
C ARG A 28 24.59 7.07 0.86
N LEU A 29 23.33 7.48 0.87
CA LEU A 29 22.33 6.97 -0.08
C LEU A 29 22.68 7.36 -1.53
N GLN A 30 23.15 8.58 -1.78
CA GLN A 30 23.63 8.97 -3.11
C GLN A 30 24.86 8.19 -3.54
N ALA A 31 25.73 7.84 -2.60
CA ALA A 31 26.93 7.06 -2.87
C ALA A 31 26.71 5.55 -3.03
N LEU A 32 25.49 5.03 -2.82
CA LEU A 32 25.18 3.61 -2.98
C LEU A 32 25.64 3.11 -4.36
N ARG A 33 26.27 1.94 -4.41
CA ARG A 33 26.63 1.29 -5.67
C ARG A 33 25.98 -0.08 -5.69
N ASN A 34 25.39 -0.42 -6.84
CA ASN A 34 24.79 -1.71 -7.06
C ASN A 34 25.40 -2.35 -8.31
N GLU A 35 26.13 -3.45 -8.12
CA GLU A 35 26.82 -4.12 -9.21
C GLU A 35 25.88 -4.93 -10.12
N TYR A 36 24.65 -5.19 -9.68
CA TYR A 36 23.66 -6.02 -10.40
C TYR A 36 23.06 -5.34 -11.64
N GLU A 37 23.54 -4.14 -11.96
CA GLU A 37 23.23 -3.43 -13.21
C GLU A 37 24.11 -3.88 -14.40
N GLY A 38 25.10 -4.75 -14.15
CA GLY A 38 26.01 -5.24 -15.18
C GLY A 38 25.34 -6.06 -16.28
N ALA A 39 25.87 -6.00 -17.51
CA ALA A 39 25.39 -6.80 -18.63
C ALA A 39 25.51 -8.33 -18.38
N MET A 40 26.46 -8.74 -17.54
CA MET A 40 26.65 -10.13 -17.12
C MET A 40 25.42 -10.65 -16.38
N TYR A 41 24.96 -9.92 -15.36
CA TYR A 41 23.80 -10.28 -14.54
C TYR A 41 22.51 -10.32 -15.36
N ARG A 42 22.32 -9.38 -16.29
CA ARG A 42 21.19 -9.45 -17.23
C ARG A 42 21.19 -10.73 -18.07
N ARG A 43 22.34 -11.12 -18.62
CA ARG A 43 22.44 -12.36 -19.40
C ARG A 43 22.14 -13.59 -18.56
N GLU A 44 22.66 -13.65 -17.34
CA GLU A 44 22.39 -14.75 -16.42
C GLU A 44 20.90 -14.82 -16.03
N ALA A 45 20.28 -13.69 -15.74
CA ALA A 45 18.85 -13.62 -15.44
C ALA A 45 17.99 -14.13 -16.60
N GLU A 46 18.32 -13.78 -17.85
CA GLU A 46 17.60 -14.29 -19.03
C GLU A 46 17.78 -15.80 -19.23
N MET A 47 18.98 -16.35 -19.01
CA MET A 47 19.19 -17.80 -19.06
C MET A 47 18.36 -18.52 -17.98
N LEU A 48 18.43 -18.05 -16.74
CA LEU A 48 17.67 -18.63 -15.63
C LEU A 48 16.16 -18.48 -15.84
N LYS A 49 15.70 -17.35 -16.39
CA LYS A 49 14.30 -17.13 -16.77
C LYS A 49 13.84 -18.17 -17.80
N ALA A 50 14.64 -18.44 -18.82
CA ALA A 50 14.32 -19.46 -19.83
C ALA A 50 14.27 -20.87 -19.24
N GLU A 51 15.19 -21.22 -18.33
CA GLU A 51 15.18 -22.51 -17.62
C GLU A 51 13.93 -22.67 -16.74
N VAL A 52 13.60 -21.65 -15.94
CA VAL A 52 12.40 -21.64 -15.09
C VAL A 52 11.14 -21.73 -15.95
N LEU A 53 11.08 -21.00 -17.06
CA LEU A 53 9.96 -21.06 -17.99
C LEU A 53 9.80 -22.45 -18.62
N SER A 54 10.90 -23.13 -18.95
CA SER A 54 10.86 -24.50 -19.47
C SER A 54 10.25 -25.46 -18.45
N VAL A 55 10.67 -25.39 -17.19
CA VAL A 55 10.09 -26.18 -16.09
C VAL A 55 8.61 -25.82 -15.91
N PHE A 56 8.30 -24.53 -15.90
CA PHE A 56 6.93 -24.06 -15.76
C PHE A 56 6.04 -24.64 -16.85
N ARG A 57 6.44 -24.62 -18.13
CA ARG A 57 5.65 -25.18 -19.24
C ARG A 57 5.49 -26.69 -19.17
N ALA A 58 6.50 -27.42 -18.69
CA ALA A 58 6.50 -28.88 -18.61
C ALA A 58 5.53 -29.46 -17.56
N VAL A 59 5.17 -28.69 -16.53
CA VAL A 59 4.19 -29.17 -15.53
C VAL A 59 2.79 -29.22 -16.14
N GLU A 60 2.19 -30.40 -16.20
CA GLU A 60 0.82 -30.56 -16.72
C GLU A 60 -0.23 -30.63 -15.61
N ASP A 61 0.15 -31.18 -14.46
CA ASP A 61 -0.72 -31.32 -13.29
C ASP A 61 -1.20 -29.92 -12.81
N PRO A 62 -2.52 -29.69 -12.72
CA PRO A 62 -3.06 -28.38 -12.32
C PRO A 62 -2.66 -27.95 -10.90
N LEU A 63 -2.55 -28.88 -9.94
CA LEU A 63 -2.19 -28.54 -8.57
C LEU A 63 -0.72 -28.08 -8.50
N HIS A 64 0.19 -28.86 -9.06
CA HIS A 64 1.61 -28.48 -9.15
C HIS A 64 1.79 -27.18 -9.94
N LYS A 65 0.94 -26.91 -10.95
CA LYS A 65 0.96 -25.63 -11.66
C LYS A 65 0.61 -24.46 -10.73
N LEU A 66 -0.43 -24.60 -9.92
CA LEU A 66 -0.83 -23.58 -8.95
C LEU A 66 0.23 -23.38 -7.87
N GLU A 67 0.87 -24.45 -7.40
CA GLU A 67 2.00 -24.36 -6.47
C GLU A 67 3.18 -23.58 -7.07
N LEU A 68 3.50 -23.80 -8.36
CA LEU A 68 4.54 -23.01 -9.04
C LEU A 68 4.16 -21.54 -9.18
N ILE A 69 2.90 -21.23 -9.50
CA ILE A 69 2.40 -19.84 -9.57
C ILE A 69 2.52 -19.17 -8.18
N ASP A 70 2.12 -19.89 -7.13
CA ASP A 70 2.21 -19.41 -5.75
C ASP A 70 3.65 -19.14 -5.32
N GLN A 71 4.58 -20.05 -5.66
CA GLN A 71 6.01 -19.87 -5.43
C GLN A 71 6.55 -18.66 -6.19
N MET A 72 6.23 -18.51 -7.49
CA MET A 72 6.66 -17.36 -8.27
C MET A 72 6.14 -16.04 -7.69
N ASN A 73 4.90 -16.01 -7.19
CA ASN A 73 4.35 -14.83 -6.52
C ASN A 73 5.10 -14.51 -5.22
N LYS A 74 5.30 -15.50 -4.34
CA LYS A 74 6.01 -15.33 -3.06
C LYS A 74 7.47 -14.92 -3.24
N LEU A 75 8.12 -15.37 -4.31
CA LEU A 75 9.48 -15.01 -4.69
C LEU A 75 9.57 -13.68 -5.46
N SER A 76 8.45 -12.96 -5.67
CA SER A 76 8.37 -11.73 -6.48
C SER A 76 8.90 -11.90 -7.91
N LEU A 77 8.72 -13.09 -8.49
CA LEU A 77 9.10 -13.43 -9.86
C LEU A 77 7.95 -13.30 -10.87
N SER A 78 6.71 -13.15 -10.41
CA SER A 78 5.53 -13.16 -11.28
C SER A 78 5.54 -12.04 -12.34
N HIS A 79 6.20 -10.91 -12.06
CA HIS A 79 6.38 -9.84 -13.04
C HIS A 79 7.17 -10.28 -14.30
N LEU A 80 7.99 -11.33 -14.22
CA LEU A 80 8.75 -11.88 -15.35
C LEU A 80 7.94 -12.83 -16.23
N PHE A 81 6.82 -13.35 -15.71
CA PHE A 81 6.02 -14.44 -16.32
C PHE A 81 4.52 -14.08 -16.41
N LYS A 82 4.20 -12.78 -16.56
CA LYS A 82 2.82 -12.26 -16.52
C LYS A 82 1.89 -13.00 -17.48
N GLU A 83 2.31 -13.17 -18.73
CA GLU A 83 1.51 -13.84 -19.77
C GLU A 83 1.39 -15.34 -19.52
N GLU A 84 2.49 -16.02 -19.18
CA GLU A 84 2.47 -17.47 -18.99
C GLU A 84 1.64 -17.89 -17.77
N ILE A 85 1.68 -17.09 -16.71
CA ILE A 85 0.82 -17.29 -15.54
C ILE A 85 -0.65 -17.10 -15.93
N ARG A 86 -0.97 -16.02 -16.66
CA ARG A 86 -2.35 -15.75 -17.11
C ARG A 86 -2.89 -16.89 -17.98
N GLU A 87 -2.11 -17.36 -18.95
CA GLU A 87 -2.49 -18.49 -19.81
C GLU A 87 -2.67 -19.80 -19.02
N ALA A 88 -1.79 -20.08 -18.06
CA ALA A 88 -1.90 -21.25 -17.21
C ALA A 88 -3.19 -21.25 -16.38
N ILE A 89 -3.54 -20.10 -15.80
CA ILE A 89 -4.77 -19.96 -15.01
C ILE A 89 -6.01 -20.13 -15.89
N LEU A 90 -6.05 -19.49 -17.06
CA LEU A 90 -7.15 -19.66 -18.01
C LEU A 90 -7.33 -21.13 -18.43
N LYS A 91 -6.23 -21.84 -18.67
CA LYS A 91 -6.26 -23.28 -18.97
C LYS A 91 -6.84 -24.07 -17.81
N ILE A 92 -6.42 -23.80 -16.57
CA ILE A 92 -6.92 -24.50 -15.38
C ILE A 92 -8.43 -24.29 -15.21
N VAL A 93 -8.89 -23.04 -15.34
CA VAL A 93 -10.32 -22.70 -15.22
C VAL A 93 -11.16 -23.36 -16.32
N SER A 94 -10.59 -23.62 -17.50
CA SER A 94 -11.31 -24.32 -18.59
C SER A 94 -11.42 -25.84 -18.42
N ILE A 95 -10.78 -26.44 -17.42
CA ILE A 95 -10.86 -27.90 -17.20
C ILE A 95 -12.20 -28.24 -16.56
N GLU A 96 -12.97 -29.08 -17.25
CA GLU A 96 -14.25 -29.58 -16.74
C GLU A 96 -14.06 -30.40 -15.46
N GLY A 97 -14.85 -30.10 -14.42
CA GLY A 97 -14.79 -30.80 -13.13
C GLY A 97 -13.57 -30.47 -12.26
N ILE A 98 -12.71 -29.51 -12.64
CA ILE A 98 -11.50 -29.19 -11.88
C ILE A 98 -11.78 -28.77 -10.44
N ALA A 99 -12.86 -28.03 -10.20
CA ALA A 99 -13.25 -27.62 -8.85
C ALA A 99 -13.59 -28.83 -7.96
N SER A 100 -14.18 -29.88 -8.52
CA SER A 100 -14.46 -31.13 -7.81
C SER A 100 -13.17 -31.90 -7.51
N ALA A 101 -12.25 -31.98 -8.49
CA ALA A 101 -10.95 -32.63 -8.31
C ALA A 101 -10.10 -31.92 -7.23
N MET A 102 -10.15 -30.58 -7.19
CA MET A 102 -9.43 -29.81 -6.17
C MET A 102 -10.02 -29.95 -4.76
N ASN A 103 -11.28 -30.38 -4.65
CA ASN A 103 -11.98 -30.60 -3.38
C ASN A 103 -11.60 -31.94 -2.70
N GLU A 104 -10.62 -32.69 -3.23
CA GLU A 104 -10.13 -33.93 -2.61
C GLU A 104 -9.34 -33.70 -1.31
N SER A 105 -8.71 -32.52 -1.15
CA SER A 105 -8.00 -32.15 0.07
C SER A 105 -8.22 -30.69 0.42
N LEU A 106 -8.16 -30.36 1.72
CA LEU A 106 -8.29 -28.98 2.18
C LEU A 106 -7.20 -28.08 1.59
N TYR A 107 -5.97 -28.60 1.43
CA TYR A 107 -4.86 -27.84 0.89
C TYR A 107 -5.08 -27.48 -0.60
N SER A 108 -5.36 -28.48 -1.45
CA SER A 108 -5.61 -28.25 -2.88
C SER A 108 -6.80 -27.33 -3.11
N CYS A 109 -7.87 -27.52 -2.34
CA CYS A 109 -9.08 -26.69 -2.38
C CYS A 109 -8.76 -25.23 -2.02
N SER A 110 -8.08 -25.02 -0.90
CA SER A 110 -7.72 -23.67 -0.42
C SER A 110 -6.76 -22.95 -1.37
N LEU A 111 -5.75 -23.66 -1.91
CA LEU A 111 -4.80 -23.09 -2.87
C LEU A 111 -5.48 -22.72 -4.19
N TYR A 112 -6.32 -23.61 -4.72
CA TYR A 112 -7.10 -23.36 -5.92
C TYR A 112 -7.99 -22.12 -5.75
N PHE A 113 -8.77 -22.09 -4.67
CA PHE A 113 -9.65 -20.97 -4.34
C PHE A 113 -8.88 -19.66 -4.26
N ARG A 114 -7.79 -19.64 -3.47
CA ARG A 114 -6.99 -18.45 -3.24
C ARG A 114 -6.38 -17.92 -4.52
N ILE A 115 -5.69 -18.76 -5.29
CA ILE A 115 -5.02 -18.33 -6.51
C ILE A 115 -6.05 -17.83 -7.53
N LEU A 116 -7.15 -18.55 -7.75
CA LEU A 116 -8.15 -18.09 -8.71
C LEU A 116 -8.76 -16.74 -8.34
N ARG A 117 -9.15 -16.52 -7.07
CA ARG A 117 -9.63 -15.21 -6.63
C ARG A 117 -8.57 -14.13 -6.68
N GLN A 118 -7.32 -14.48 -6.35
CA GLN A 118 -6.20 -13.56 -6.48
C GLN A 118 -6.06 -13.07 -7.92
N TYR A 119 -6.31 -13.90 -8.93
CA TYR A 119 -6.30 -13.53 -10.35
C TYR A 119 -7.66 -13.11 -10.91
N GLY A 120 -8.64 -12.82 -10.03
CA GLY A 120 -9.90 -12.18 -10.39
C GLY A 120 -10.96 -13.12 -10.96
N PHE A 121 -10.84 -14.43 -10.73
CA PHE A 121 -11.88 -15.40 -11.06
C PHE A 121 -12.83 -15.58 -9.88
N ASP A 122 -14.13 -15.64 -10.18
CA ASP A 122 -15.13 -15.93 -9.15
C ASP A 122 -15.20 -17.44 -8.88
N VAL A 123 -14.97 -17.81 -7.63
CA VAL A 123 -14.98 -19.20 -7.16
C VAL A 123 -15.86 -19.28 -5.93
N SER A 124 -16.86 -20.17 -5.93
CA SER A 124 -17.78 -20.30 -4.80
C SER A 124 -17.06 -20.79 -3.54
N PRO A 125 -17.31 -20.18 -2.37
CA PRO A 125 -16.79 -20.69 -1.09
C PRO A 125 -17.42 -22.02 -0.69
N ASP A 126 -18.52 -22.47 -1.32
CA ASP A 126 -19.22 -23.71 -0.99
C ASP A 126 -18.34 -24.95 -1.06
N MET A 127 -17.22 -24.89 -1.79
CA MET A 127 -16.21 -25.95 -1.78
C MET A 127 -15.66 -26.26 -0.38
N PHE A 128 -15.74 -25.31 0.56
CA PHE A 128 -15.29 -25.49 1.94
C PHE A 128 -16.33 -26.14 2.86
N LEU A 129 -17.59 -26.32 2.43
CA LEU A 129 -18.66 -26.87 3.29
C LEU A 129 -18.29 -28.24 3.87
N ASN A 130 -17.74 -29.12 3.04
CA ASN A 130 -17.32 -30.48 3.44
C ASN A 130 -16.22 -30.47 4.52
N PHE A 131 -15.45 -29.38 4.62
CA PHE A 131 -14.36 -29.25 5.59
C PHE A 131 -14.76 -28.49 6.86
N ILE A 132 -15.80 -27.66 6.82
CA ILE A 132 -16.15 -26.75 7.93
C ILE A 132 -17.35 -27.24 8.74
N ASP A 133 -18.37 -27.83 8.10
CA ASP A 133 -19.64 -28.19 8.76
C ASP A 133 -19.64 -29.58 9.43
N GLY A 134 -18.53 -30.33 9.36
CA GLY A 134 -18.35 -31.57 10.11
C GLY A 134 -17.77 -31.31 11.50
N GLU A 135 -18.55 -31.50 12.58
CA GLU A 135 -18.08 -31.34 13.97
C GLU A 135 -16.82 -32.18 14.31
N GLU A 136 -16.52 -33.22 13.54
CA GLU A 136 -15.31 -34.06 13.67
C GLU A 136 -14.15 -33.70 12.70
N SER A 137 -14.37 -32.92 11.63
CA SER A 137 -13.46 -32.92 10.45
C SER A 137 -12.23 -31.99 10.55
N LEU A 138 -12.16 -31.12 11.55
CA LEU A 138 -11.02 -30.20 11.75
C LEU A 138 -10.19 -30.53 12.99
N ALA A 139 -10.69 -31.38 13.89
CA ALA A 139 -10.01 -31.76 15.13
C ALA A 139 -8.95 -32.86 14.94
N ALA A 140 -9.03 -33.65 13.86
CA ALA A 140 -8.27 -34.89 13.72
C ALA A 140 -6.86 -34.75 13.10
N ASN A 141 -6.53 -33.65 12.40
CA ASN A 141 -5.28 -33.52 11.62
C ASN A 141 -4.31 -32.43 12.10
N THR A 142 -4.59 -31.76 13.22
CA THR A 142 -3.95 -30.47 13.59
C THR A 142 -2.63 -30.58 14.37
N ASN A 143 -2.16 -31.79 14.68
CA ASN A 143 -0.93 -31.98 15.42
C ASN A 143 0.32 -32.25 14.55
N SER A 144 0.17 -32.58 13.27
CA SER A 144 1.31 -32.97 12.41
C SER A 144 1.62 -32.01 11.24
N ASP A 145 0.62 -31.37 10.61
CA ASP A 145 0.85 -30.47 9.47
C ASP A 145 -0.04 -29.22 9.51
N ALA A 146 0.58 -28.04 9.60
CA ALA A 146 -0.10 -26.75 9.59
C ALA A 146 -0.30 -26.15 8.18
N LYS A 147 0.28 -26.76 7.13
CA LYS A 147 0.21 -26.25 5.75
C LYS A 147 -1.23 -26.10 5.24
N PRO A 148 -2.16 -27.07 5.41
CA PRO A 148 -3.54 -26.91 4.96
C PRO A 148 -4.29 -25.80 5.71
N MET A 149 -4.05 -25.65 7.02
CA MET A 149 -4.69 -24.62 7.83
C MET A 149 -4.16 -23.22 7.49
N LEU A 150 -2.86 -23.09 7.22
CA LEU A 150 -2.29 -21.84 6.74
C LEU A 150 -2.92 -21.46 5.40
N GLU A 151 -3.01 -22.42 4.48
CA GLU A 151 -3.59 -22.17 3.16
C GLU A 151 -5.09 -21.77 3.25
N LEU A 152 -5.87 -22.42 4.12
CA LEU A 152 -7.25 -22.03 4.40
C LEU A 152 -7.35 -20.63 5.01
N TYR A 153 -6.46 -20.29 5.95
CA TYR A 153 -6.38 -18.96 6.54
C TYR A 153 -6.13 -17.91 5.45
N GLU A 154 -5.15 -18.13 4.57
CA GLU A 154 -4.86 -17.21 3.47
C GLU A 154 -6.02 -17.09 2.48
N ALA A 155 -6.64 -18.21 2.10
CA ALA A 155 -7.79 -18.26 1.21
C ALA A 155 -8.99 -17.46 1.76
N SER A 156 -9.25 -17.57 3.07
CA SER A 156 -10.39 -16.89 3.72
C SER A 156 -10.33 -15.37 3.69
N HIS A 157 -9.15 -14.77 3.44
CA HIS A 157 -8.99 -13.31 3.31
C HIS A 157 -9.34 -12.77 1.93
N PHE A 158 -9.67 -13.65 0.98
CA PHE A 158 -10.24 -13.28 -0.32
C PHE A 158 -11.78 -13.26 -0.32
N ALA A 159 -12.41 -13.22 0.86
CA ALA A 159 -13.86 -13.16 1.01
C ALA A 159 -14.47 -11.91 0.35
N LYS A 160 -15.69 -12.05 -0.16
CA LYS A 160 -16.57 -10.97 -0.63
C LYS A 160 -17.61 -10.65 0.44
N GLU A 161 -18.37 -9.57 0.26
CA GLU A 161 -19.47 -9.26 1.17
C GLU A 161 -20.52 -10.39 1.16
N GLY A 162 -21.03 -10.75 2.34
CA GLY A 162 -22.03 -11.81 2.50
C GLY A 162 -21.49 -13.25 2.57
N GLU A 163 -20.19 -13.49 2.38
CA GLU A 163 -19.61 -14.83 2.37
C GLU A 163 -19.24 -15.35 3.78
N GLY A 164 -20.22 -15.45 4.68
CA GLY A 164 -20.01 -15.85 6.08
C GLY A 164 -19.35 -17.23 6.28
N LEU A 165 -19.39 -18.11 5.28
CA LEU A 165 -18.63 -19.37 5.30
C LEU A 165 -17.12 -19.14 5.44
N LEU A 166 -16.58 -18.11 4.79
CA LEU A 166 -15.15 -17.79 4.85
C LEU A 166 -14.76 -17.15 6.18
N ASP A 167 -15.66 -16.44 6.85
CA ASP A 167 -15.39 -15.96 8.21
C ASP A 167 -15.33 -17.12 9.21
N ARG A 168 -16.19 -18.13 9.06
CA ARG A 168 -16.07 -19.39 9.82
C ARG A 168 -14.75 -20.10 9.50
N ALA A 169 -14.39 -20.21 8.22
CA ALA A 169 -13.13 -20.80 7.77
C ALA A 169 -11.92 -20.10 8.41
N LYS A 170 -11.90 -18.77 8.39
CA LYS A 170 -10.87 -17.90 8.98
C LYS A 170 -10.71 -18.16 10.47
N ALA A 171 -11.81 -18.18 11.23
CA ALA A 171 -11.80 -18.41 12.67
C ALA A 171 -11.28 -19.81 13.03
N VAL A 172 -11.73 -20.84 12.30
CA VAL A 172 -11.26 -22.22 12.44
C VAL A 172 -9.76 -22.32 12.15
N ALA A 173 -9.33 -21.80 11.00
CA ALA A 173 -7.94 -21.88 10.58
C ALA A 173 -7.02 -21.17 11.58
N TYR A 174 -7.39 -19.96 12.00
CA TYR A 174 -6.64 -19.19 13.00
C TYR A 174 -6.52 -19.92 14.34
N LYS A 175 -7.62 -20.50 14.85
CA LYS A 175 -7.61 -21.27 16.10
C LYS A 175 -6.64 -22.46 16.04
N ASN A 176 -6.67 -23.20 14.93
CA ASN A 176 -5.82 -24.37 14.73
C ASN A 176 -4.35 -24.00 14.54
N LEU A 177 -4.05 -22.95 13.77
CA LEU A 177 -2.69 -22.43 13.62
C LEU A 177 -2.10 -21.98 14.96
N LYS A 178 -2.87 -21.26 15.77
CA LYS A 178 -2.43 -20.84 17.12
C LYS A 178 -2.10 -22.03 18.02
N HIS A 179 -2.92 -23.07 17.99
CA HIS A 179 -2.68 -24.31 18.74
C HIS A 179 -1.43 -25.07 18.24
N PHE A 180 -1.26 -25.17 16.92
CA PHE A 180 -0.07 -25.79 16.33
C PHE A 180 1.22 -25.06 16.76
N LEU A 181 1.23 -23.73 16.70
CA LEU A 181 2.39 -22.91 17.08
C LEU A 181 2.71 -22.99 18.58
N SER A 182 1.70 -23.11 19.44
CA SER A 182 1.95 -23.30 20.88
C SER A 182 2.63 -24.63 21.19
N ASN A 183 2.34 -25.67 20.39
CA ASN A 183 2.88 -27.03 20.57
C ASN A 183 4.20 -27.26 19.82
N ASN A 184 4.50 -26.45 18.80
CA ASN A 184 5.70 -26.57 17.96
C ASN A 184 6.57 -25.30 18.03
N ARG A 185 7.05 -24.99 19.24
CA ARG A 185 7.95 -23.84 19.48
C ARG A 185 9.24 -24.03 18.66
N GLY A 186 9.39 -23.24 17.58
CA GLY A 186 10.51 -23.35 16.64
C GLY A 186 10.10 -23.71 15.20
N SER A 187 8.82 -23.88 14.91
CA SER A 187 8.37 -24.02 13.51
C SER A 187 8.65 -22.73 12.72
N ASN A 188 9.12 -22.85 11.48
CA ASN A 188 9.29 -21.73 10.55
C ASN A 188 7.95 -21.21 9.98
N ILE A 189 6.82 -21.73 10.47
CA ILE A 189 5.49 -21.27 10.08
C ILE A 189 5.21 -20.01 10.88
N TYR A 190 5.38 -18.86 10.25
CA TYR A 190 4.84 -17.61 10.75
C TYR A 190 3.33 -17.65 10.52
N ALA A 191 2.51 -17.64 11.58
CA ALA A 191 1.15 -17.13 11.43
C ALA A 191 1.31 -15.66 11.03
N PRO A 192 0.92 -15.26 9.82
CA PRO A 192 1.16 -13.90 9.38
C PRO A 192 0.36 -12.96 10.30
N ASN A 193 1.01 -11.95 10.86
CA ASN A 193 0.29 -10.82 11.45
C ASN A 193 -0.57 -10.10 10.39
N CYS A 194 -0.23 -10.27 9.11
CA CYS A 194 -0.94 -9.73 7.95
C CYS A 194 -1.05 -10.79 6.84
N PRO A 195 -2.26 -11.20 6.43
CA PRO A 195 -2.49 -12.24 5.42
C PRO A 195 -2.03 -11.78 4.03
N LEU A 196 -1.76 -12.74 3.12
CA LEU A 196 -1.21 -12.48 1.78
C LEU A 196 -2.04 -11.47 0.98
N ASN A 197 -3.38 -11.53 1.07
CA ASN A 197 -4.26 -10.60 0.34
C ASN A 197 -4.08 -9.13 0.77
N GLN A 198 -3.67 -8.90 2.02
CA GLN A 198 -3.49 -7.59 2.62
C GLN A 198 -2.02 -7.18 2.69
N SER A 199 -1.10 -8.09 2.35
CA SER A 199 0.34 -7.89 2.41
C SER A 199 0.92 -7.35 1.11
N VAL A 200 2.04 -6.63 1.22
CA VAL A 200 2.87 -6.22 0.07
C VAL A 200 3.86 -7.34 -0.24
N GLY A 201 3.66 -8.05 -1.35
CA GLY A 201 4.50 -9.20 -1.72
C GLY A 201 6.00 -8.90 -1.75
N TRP A 202 6.38 -7.72 -2.24
CA TRP A 202 7.78 -7.28 -2.29
C TRP A 202 8.44 -7.19 -0.91
N TYR A 203 7.70 -6.76 0.12
CA TYR A 203 8.24 -6.63 1.47
C TYR A 203 8.62 -7.97 2.09
N ASN A 204 7.91 -9.03 1.70
CA ASN A 204 8.12 -10.40 2.17
C ASN A 204 9.03 -11.24 1.25
N ALA A 205 9.45 -10.70 0.10
CA ALA A 205 10.19 -11.45 -0.92
C ALA A 205 11.46 -12.12 -0.37
N LYS A 206 12.27 -11.38 0.42
CA LYS A 206 13.49 -11.95 1.02
C LYS A 206 13.23 -13.06 2.02
N VAL A 207 12.15 -12.95 2.80
CA VAL A 207 11.75 -14.00 3.76
C VAL A 207 11.46 -15.29 3.01
N HIS A 208 10.71 -15.19 1.91
CA HIS A 208 10.41 -16.34 1.05
C HIS A 208 11.65 -16.89 0.33
N ILE A 209 12.52 -16.03 -0.22
CA ILE A 209 13.75 -16.45 -0.90
C ILE A 209 14.67 -17.21 0.06
N ASN A 210 14.92 -16.67 1.25
CA ASN A 210 15.79 -17.32 2.23
C ASN A 210 15.17 -18.60 2.80
N GLY A 211 13.86 -18.65 3.00
CA GLY A 211 13.16 -19.87 3.43
C GLY A 211 13.21 -20.98 2.38
N HIS A 212 13.09 -20.63 1.09
CA HIS A 212 13.11 -21.59 -0.01
C HIS A 212 14.48 -22.27 -0.19
N ASP A 213 15.58 -21.55 0.09
CA ASP A 213 16.95 -22.09 0.07
C ASP A 213 17.23 -23.15 1.14
N MET A 214 16.36 -23.27 2.15
CA MET A 214 16.43 -24.34 3.15
C MET A 214 15.68 -25.60 2.72
N ILE A 215 14.75 -25.51 1.77
CA ILE A 215 13.82 -26.60 1.41
C ILE A 215 14.20 -27.25 0.07
N ILE A 216 14.66 -26.47 -0.92
CA ILE A 216 14.98 -26.97 -2.27
C ILE A 216 16.47 -26.83 -2.56
N ASN A 217 17.01 -27.80 -3.30
CA ASN A 217 18.39 -27.81 -3.79
C ASN A 217 18.80 -26.43 -4.33
N ARG A 218 19.75 -25.76 -3.65
CA ARG A 218 20.30 -24.42 -4.00
C ARG A 218 20.81 -24.28 -5.44
N ARG A 219 20.93 -25.39 -6.18
CA ARG A 219 21.37 -25.44 -7.58
C ARG A 219 20.22 -25.32 -8.59
N SER A 220 18.95 -25.32 -8.18
CA SER A 220 17.83 -25.13 -9.11
C SER A 220 17.78 -23.69 -9.63
N SER A 221 17.20 -23.51 -10.81
CA SER A 221 17.19 -22.23 -11.53
C SER A 221 16.30 -21.16 -10.87
N MET A 222 15.18 -21.57 -10.24
CA MET A 222 14.21 -20.64 -9.67
C MET A 222 14.73 -19.83 -8.46
N PRO A 223 15.36 -20.43 -7.42
CA PRO A 223 15.91 -19.66 -6.30
C PRO A 223 17.06 -18.72 -6.74
N ARG A 224 17.89 -19.17 -7.69
CA ARG A 224 18.94 -18.33 -8.29
C ARG A 224 18.34 -17.14 -9.03
N LEU A 225 17.30 -17.38 -9.84
CA LEU A 225 16.57 -16.32 -10.53
C LEU A 225 15.95 -15.35 -9.53
N ALA A 226 15.35 -15.83 -8.44
CA ALA A 226 14.73 -14.99 -7.41
C ALA A 226 15.74 -14.05 -6.75
N ARG A 227 16.92 -14.57 -6.34
CA ARG A 227 18.00 -13.75 -5.75
C ARG A 227 18.50 -12.69 -6.73
N LEU A 228 18.81 -13.11 -7.96
CA LEU A 228 19.35 -12.24 -8.99
C LEU A 228 18.34 -11.17 -9.41
N SER A 229 17.09 -11.56 -9.67
CA SER A 229 15.99 -10.66 -10.01
C SER A 229 15.73 -9.65 -8.90
N PHE A 230 15.65 -10.09 -7.63
CA PHE A 230 15.49 -9.18 -6.49
C PHE A 230 16.58 -8.10 -6.45
N ASN A 231 17.84 -8.52 -6.58
CA ASN A 231 18.98 -7.61 -6.56
C ASN A 231 19.00 -6.61 -7.74
N MET A 232 18.62 -7.08 -8.93
CA MET A 232 18.49 -6.22 -10.12
C MET A 232 17.36 -5.20 -9.96
N VAL A 233 16.21 -5.60 -9.41
CA VAL A 233 15.09 -4.71 -9.13
C VAL A 233 15.46 -3.69 -8.06
N GLN A 234 16.12 -4.13 -6.98
CA GLN A 234 16.65 -3.23 -5.94
C GLN A 234 17.63 -2.20 -6.52
N ALA A 235 18.49 -2.60 -7.47
CA ALA A 235 19.38 -1.67 -8.16
C ALA A 235 18.60 -0.55 -8.88
N GLN A 236 17.51 -0.90 -9.55
CA GLN A 236 16.63 0.08 -10.17
C GLN A 236 15.96 0.99 -9.13
N HIS A 237 15.47 0.44 -8.01
CA HIS A 237 14.90 1.25 -6.93
C HIS A 237 15.91 2.24 -6.34
N GLN A 238 17.17 1.83 -6.21
CA GLN A 238 18.23 2.73 -5.72
C GLN A 238 18.51 3.88 -6.71
N LYS A 239 18.36 3.67 -8.02
CA LYS A 239 18.45 4.77 -9.01
C LYS A 239 17.29 5.75 -8.85
N ASP A 240 16.07 5.23 -8.81
CA ASP A 240 14.87 6.05 -8.67
C ASP A 240 14.92 6.86 -7.35
N LEU A 241 15.36 6.23 -6.25
CA LEU A 241 15.54 6.89 -4.95
C LEU A 241 16.56 8.03 -5.04
N LYS A 242 17.68 7.85 -5.75
CA LYS A 242 18.70 8.89 -5.91
C LYS A 242 18.16 10.10 -6.66
N GLU A 243 17.34 9.90 -7.68
CA GLU A 243 16.68 11.00 -8.39
C GLU A 243 15.74 11.76 -7.46
N ILE A 244 14.94 11.04 -6.65
CA ILE A 244 14.06 11.64 -5.65
C ILE A 244 14.83 12.41 -4.58
N LEU A 245 15.92 11.86 -4.05
CA LEU A 245 16.76 12.54 -3.08
C LEU A 245 17.38 13.82 -3.67
N GLY A 246 17.79 13.79 -4.94
CA GLY A 246 18.25 14.98 -5.66
C GLY A 246 17.15 16.04 -5.78
N TRP A 247 15.95 15.64 -6.20
CA TRP A 247 14.79 16.53 -6.28
C TRP A 247 14.43 17.13 -4.92
N TRP A 248 14.34 16.31 -3.86
CA TRP A 248 13.99 16.76 -2.52
C TRP A 248 14.98 17.78 -1.96
N ARG A 249 16.29 17.52 -2.11
CA ARG A 249 17.34 18.45 -1.70
C ARG A 249 17.26 19.79 -2.43
N ASN A 250 16.89 19.78 -3.71
CA ASN A 250 16.77 21.00 -4.51
C ASN A 250 15.58 21.88 -4.09
N LEU A 251 14.55 21.30 -3.45
CA LEU A 251 13.43 22.07 -2.92
C LEU A 251 13.81 22.88 -1.66
N GLY A 252 14.85 22.49 -0.93
CA GLY A 252 15.26 23.14 0.31
C GLY A 252 14.18 23.12 1.39
N VAL A 253 13.34 22.07 1.42
CA VAL A 253 12.20 21.95 2.35
C VAL A 253 12.66 21.95 3.79
N CYS A 254 13.71 21.18 4.13
CA CYS A 254 14.19 21.04 5.49
C CYS A 254 14.70 22.36 6.08
N GLU A 255 15.27 23.23 5.25
CA GLU A 255 15.77 24.54 5.66
C GLU A 255 14.67 25.60 5.72
N SER A 256 13.63 25.47 4.90
CA SER A 256 12.61 26.51 4.71
C SER A 256 11.28 26.25 5.43
N LEU A 257 10.94 24.98 5.71
CA LEU A 257 9.71 24.54 6.35
C LEU A 257 10.03 23.70 7.59
N SER A 258 10.33 24.36 8.70
CA SER A 258 10.73 23.69 9.96
C SER A 258 9.61 22.88 10.64
N PHE A 259 8.36 23.06 10.21
CA PHE A 259 7.18 22.41 10.79
C PHE A 259 6.87 21.04 10.17
N THR A 260 7.45 20.69 9.02
CA THR A 260 7.12 19.45 8.31
C THR A 260 8.14 18.33 8.51
N ARG A 261 7.68 17.08 8.38
CA ARG A 261 8.49 15.87 8.53
C ARG A 261 9.35 15.61 7.29
N ASP A 262 10.63 15.28 7.49
CA ASP A 262 11.52 14.76 6.44
C ASP A 262 11.47 13.23 6.41
N ARG A 263 10.69 12.67 5.47
CA ARG A 263 10.37 11.23 5.35
C ARG A 263 10.51 10.71 3.93
N VAL A 264 11.54 11.16 3.20
CA VAL A 264 11.73 10.83 1.78
C VAL A 264 11.90 9.33 1.55
N VAL A 265 12.70 8.66 2.37
CA VAL A 265 13.02 7.24 2.16
C VAL A 265 11.82 6.35 2.49
N GLU A 266 11.06 6.70 3.53
CA GLU A 266 9.80 6.04 3.89
C GLU A 266 8.72 6.27 2.81
N SER A 267 8.62 7.50 2.30
CA SER A 267 7.71 7.84 1.20
C SER A 267 8.05 7.08 -0.09
N PHE A 268 9.36 6.90 -0.36
CA PHE A 268 9.82 6.11 -1.49
C PHE A 268 9.56 4.61 -1.29
N LEU A 269 9.78 4.07 -0.09
CA LEU A 269 9.42 2.70 0.25
C LEU A 269 7.92 2.47 0.02
N TRP A 270 7.07 3.41 0.44
CA TRP A 270 5.63 3.35 0.21
C TRP A 270 5.30 3.21 -1.28
N ALA A 271 5.91 4.03 -2.14
CA ALA A 271 5.71 3.95 -3.58
C ALA A 271 6.23 2.62 -4.18
N VAL A 272 7.34 2.09 -3.68
CA VAL A 272 7.86 0.76 -4.03
C VAL A 272 6.88 -0.35 -3.63
N GLY A 273 6.22 -0.22 -2.47
CA GLY A 273 5.21 -1.18 -2.04
C GLY A 273 3.95 -1.17 -2.93
N VAL A 274 3.64 -0.02 -3.55
CA VAL A 274 2.56 0.07 -4.55
C VAL A 274 2.98 -0.61 -5.86
N ALA A 275 4.17 -0.31 -6.37
CA ALA A 275 4.70 -0.87 -7.62
C ALA A 275 6.22 -1.13 -7.54
N TYR A 276 6.60 -2.38 -7.30
CA TYR A 276 7.99 -2.78 -7.17
C TYR A 276 8.64 -3.11 -8.52
N GLU A 277 7.85 -3.35 -9.57
CA GLU A 277 8.35 -3.85 -10.84
C GLU A 277 9.23 -2.80 -11.53
N PRO A 278 10.40 -3.19 -12.09
CA PRO A 278 11.42 -2.25 -12.52
C PRO A 278 10.93 -1.26 -13.60
N GLU A 279 9.98 -1.68 -14.45
CA GLU A 279 9.39 -0.84 -15.52
C GLU A 279 8.62 0.38 -15.00
N TYR A 280 8.19 0.40 -13.74
CA TYR A 280 7.35 1.47 -13.18
C TYR A 280 8.15 2.53 -12.39
N GLY A 281 9.36 2.86 -12.85
CA GLY A 281 10.22 3.87 -12.23
C GLY A 281 9.56 5.25 -12.12
N SER A 282 8.92 5.73 -13.19
CA SER A 282 8.23 7.02 -13.18
C SER A 282 7.04 7.04 -12.22
N LEU A 283 6.26 5.95 -12.13
CA LEU A 283 5.21 5.80 -11.12
C LEU A 283 5.78 5.98 -9.72
N ARG A 284 6.85 5.24 -9.38
CA ARG A 284 7.47 5.33 -8.06
C ARG A 284 7.92 6.75 -7.75
N LYS A 285 8.52 7.44 -8.72
CA LYS A 285 8.96 8.82 -8.57
C LYS A 285 7.79 9.80 -8.36
N TRP A 286 6.78 9.78 -9.23
CA TRP A 286 5.62 10.67 -9.15
C TRP A 286 4.82 10.44 -7.87
N LEU A 287 4.61 9.18 -7.51
CA LEU A 287 3.90 8.81 -6.28
C LEU A 287 4.68 9.24 -5.04
N THR A 288 6.01 9.08 -5.02
CA THR A 288 6.84 9.56 -3.90
C THR A 288 6.76 11.08 -3.76
N LYS A 289 6.84 11.82 -4.88
CA LYS A 289 6.65 13.27 -4.88
C LYS A 289 5.29 13.64 -4.30
N ALA A 290 4.22 12.96 -4.73
CA ALA A 290 2.87 13.20 -4.23
C ALA A 290 2.73 12.91 -2.71
N ILE A 291 3.29 11.80 -2.21
CA ILE A 291 3.28 11.48 -0.78
C ILE A 291 4.00 12.57 0.02
N LEU A 292 5.15 13.05 -0.45
CA LEU A 292 5.87 14.13 0.25
C LEU A 292 5.09 15.45 0.26
N LEU A 293 4.39 15.78 -0.83
CA LEU A 293 3.48 16.93 -0.86
C LEU A 293 2.31 16.77 0.11
N VAL A 294 1.75 15.57 0.24
CA VAL A 294 0.70 15.28 1.21
C VAL A 294 1.20 15.63 2.61
N LEU A 295 2.40 15.19 3.00
CA LEU A 295 2.95 15.48 4.33
C LEU A 295 3.16 16.97 4.57
N ILE A 296 3.71 17.68 3.59
CA ILE A 296 3.94 19.13 3.70
C ILE A 296 2.63 19.86 3.94
N ILE A 297 1.59 19.50 3.19
CA ILE A 297 0.29 20.15 3.24
C ILE A 297 -0.46 19.74 4.52
N ASP A 298 -0.47 18.45 4.86
CA ASP A 298 -1.03 17.90 6.12
C ASP A 298 -0.44 18.61 7.34
N ASP A 299 0.89 18.67 7.45
CA ASP A 299 1.58 19.37 8.54
C ASP A 299 1.28 20.88 8.55
N MET A 300 1.05 21.47 7.37
CA MET A 300 0.68 22.89 7.28
C MET A 300 -0.72 23.12 7.85
N TYR A 301 -1.72 22.31 7.51
CA TYR A 301 -3.09 22.45 8.04
C TYR A 301 -3.19 22.11 9.52
N ASP A 302 -2.59 21.00 9.95
CA ASP A 302 -2.80 20.46 11.30
C ASP A 302 -1.95 21.12 12.37
N ILE A 303 -0.81 21.72 11.98
CA ILE A 303 0.16 22.26 12.94
C ILE A 303 0.39 23.75 12.71
N TYR A 304 0.75 24.14 11.49
CA TYR A 304 1.38 25.44 11.26
C TYR A 304 0.38 26.59 11.03
N ALA A 305 -0.54 26.44 10.08
CA ALA A 305 -1.43 27.49 9.61
C ALA A 305 -2.53 27.83 10.64
N SER A 306 -2.98 29.10 10.65
CA SER A 306 -4.24 29.44 11.29
C SER A 306 -5.41 28.95 10.43
N LEU A 307 -6.63 28.98 10.98
CA LEU A 307 -7.82 28.63 10.20
C LEU A 307 -8.02 29.58 9.01
N GLU A 308 -7.86 30.89 9.21
CA GLU A 308 -8.01 31.90 8.16
C GLU A 308 -6.97 31.73 7.04
N GLU A 309 -5.72 31.43 7.40
CA GLU A 309 -4.68 31.14 6.42
C GLU A 309 -4.94 29.86 5.65
N SER A 310 -5.48 28.84 6.33
CA SER A 310 -5.89 27.58 5.72
C SER A 310 -7.03 27.80 4.72
N GLU A 311 -7.99 28.68 5.01
CA GLU A 311 -9.06 29.06 4.09
C GLU A 311 -8.53 29.75 2.83
N ILE A 312 -7.60 30.70 2.99
CA ILE A 312 -6.96 31.38 1.86
C ILE A 312 -6.14 30.40 1.03
N PHE A 313 -5.38 29.50 1.66
CA PHE A 313 -4.60 28.48 0.96
C PHE A 313 -5.51 27.51 0.18
N THR A 314 -6.58 27.00 0.79
CA THR A 314 -7.55 26.12 0.09
C THR A 314 -8.13 26.82 -1.14
N LYS A 315 -8.48 28.10 -1.01
CA LYS A 315 -9.00 28.90 -2.13
C LYS A 315 -7.95 29.10 -3.22
N ALA A 316 -6.69 29.32 -2.86
CA ALA A 316 -5.59 29.44 -3.81
C ALA A 316 -5.39 28.15 -4.62
N VAL A 317 -5.44 26.98 -3.95
CA VAL A 317 -5.37 25.66 -4.61
C VAL A 317 -6.58 25.43 -5.51
N GLU A 318 -7.79 25.74 -5.05
CA GLU A 318 -9.01 25.59 -5.85
C GLU A 318 -8.99 26.43 -7.13
N ARG A 319 -8.53 27.68 -7.04
CA ARG A 319 -8.37 28.57 -8.20
C ARG A 319 -7.12 28.27 -9.01
N TRP A 320 -6.16 27.57 -8.40
CA TRP A 320 -4.81 27.36 -8.89
C TRP A 320 -4.11 28.69 -9.26
N ASP A 321 -4.30 29.71 -8.42
CA ASP A 321 -3.90 31.10 -8.67
C ASP A 321 -2.89 31.58 -7.60
N PRO A 322 -1.64 31.88 -7.99
CA PRO A 322 -0.62 32.35 -7.05
C PRO A 322 -0.88 33.75 -6.47
N THR A 323 -1.78 34.55 -7.05
CA THR A 323 -2.10 35.87 -6.50
C THR A 323 -2.85 35.79 -5.17
N GLU A 324 -3.58 34.69 -4.93
CA GLU A 324 -4.35 34.47 -3.70
C GLU A 324 -3.44 34.29 -2.46
N ILE A 325 -2.20 33.83 -2.65
CA ILE A 325 -1.25 33.55 -1.57
C ILE A 325 -0.35 34.74 -1.21
N GLU A 326 -0.41 35.87 -1.92
CA GLU A 326 0.48 37.03 -1.69
C GLU A 326 0.38 37.59 -0.25
N GLN A 327 -0.79 37.43 0.37
CA GLN A 327 -1.06 37.83 1.74
C GLN A 327 -0.66 36.79 2.79
N LEU A 328 -0.31 35.56 2.39
CA LEU A 328 0.05 34.48 3.31
C LEU A 328 1.51 34.61 3.78
N PRO A 329 1.86 34.06 4.95
CA PRO A 329 3.25 33.94 5.37
C PRO A 329 4.11 33.18 4.36
N GLU A 330 5.39 33.57 4.23
CA GLU A 330 6.34 32.96 3.28
C GLU A 330 6.40 31.41 3.35
N PRO A 331 6.39 30.75 4.52
CA PRO A 331 6.38 29.28 4.57
C PRO A 331 5.13 28.66 3.92
N ILE A 332 3.95 29.27 4.09
CA ILE A 332 2.70 28.80 3.49
C ILE A 332 2.71 29.06 1.97
N GLN A 333 3.24 30.21 1.53
CA GLN A 333 3.46 30.48 0.10
C GLN A 333 4.36 29.42 -0.55
N LYS A 334 5.43 29.01 0.15
CA LYS A 334 6.33 27.94 -0.32
C LYS A 334 5.60 26.61 -0.49
N CYS A 335 4.72 26.22 0.43
CA CYS A 335 3.90 25.00 0.29
C CYS A 335 3.10 25.02 -1.03
N PHE A 336 2.47 26.16 -1.36
CA PHE A 336 1.71 26.30 -2.59
C PHE A 336 2.60 26.19 -3.83
N TRP A 337 3.74 26.88 -3.86
CA TRP A 337 4.67 26.82 -4.99
C TRP A 337 5.25 25.42 -5.20
N ILE A 338 5.61 24.73 -4.11
CA ILE A 338 6.12 23.36 -4.15
C ILE A 338 5.05 22.42 -4.75
N LEU A 339 3.79 22.52 -4.31
CA LEU A 339 2.67 21.77 -4.90
C LEU A 339 2.48 22.13 -6.38
N HIS A 340 2.36 23.42 -6.69
CA HIS A 340 2.08 23.94 -8.01
C HIS A 340 3.11 23.47 -9.04
N ASP A 341 4.39 23.65 -8.74
CA ASP A 341 5.48 23.34 -9.65
C ASP A 341 5.69 21.83 -9.78
N THR A 342 5.55 21.08 -8.68
CA THR A 342 5.65 19.61 -8.72
C THR A 342 4.52 19.01 -9.56
N ALA A 343 3.28 19.47 -9.38
CA ALA A 343 2.13 19.02 -10.18
C ALA A 343 2.33 19.33 -11.68
N ARG A 344 2.84 20.52 -12.01
CA ARG A 344 3.16 20.89 -13.39
C ARG A 344 4.29 20.05 -13.97
N ASN A 345 5.33 19.77 -13.20
CA ASN A 345 6.44 18.93 -13.64
C ASN A 345 6.00 17.49 -13.89
N ILE A 346 5.18 16.91 -13.01
CA ILE A 346 4.58 15.58 -13.24
C ILE A 346 3.75 15.58 -14.53
N ASP A 347 2.91 16.59 -14.75
CA ASP A 347 2.12 16.69 -15.99
C ASP A 347 3.00 16.77 -17.26
N LEU A 348 4.10 17.50 -17.22
CA LEU A 348 5.06 17.60 -18.33
C LEU A 348 5.81 16.28 -18.54
N GLU A 349 6.25 15.62 -17.46
CA GLU A 349 6.88 14.30 -17.50
C GLU A 349 5.93 13.26 -18.11
N VAL A 350 4.65 13.25 -17.72
CA VAL A 350 3.61 12.37 -18.30
C VAL A 350 3.42 12.62 -19.80
N GLN A 351 3.32 13.88 -20.23
CA GLN A 351 3.19 14.23 -21.64
C GLN A 351 4.42 13.79 -22.44
N SER A 352 5.62 13.98 -21.89
CA SER A 352 6.87 13.60 -22.53
C SER A 352 7.08 12.10 -22.62
N GLU A 353 6.83 11.37 -21.53
CA GLU A 353 7.11 9.93 -21.44
C GLU A 353 6.03 9.08 -22.08
N LYS A 354 4.76 9.50 -22.01
CA LYS A 354 3.62 8.72 -22.50
C LYS A 354 2.95 9.28 -23.75
N GLY A 355 3.30 10.49 -24.18
CA GLY A 355 2.64 11.16 -25.30
C GLY A 355 1.17 11.53 -25.02
N TRP A 356 0.76 11.49 -23.76
CA TRP A 356 -0.61 11.80 -23.35
C TRP A 356 -0.89 13.31 -23.50
N LYS A 357 -2.17 13.68 -23.63
CA LYS A 357 -2.59 15.06 -23.35
C LYS A 357 -2.50 15.33 -21.85
N SER A 358 -2.33 16.60 -21.49
CA SER A 358 -2.25 17.06 -20.09
C SER A 358 -3.27 16.38 -19.17
N VAL A 359 -2.76 15.90 -18.04
CA VAL A 359 -3.46 15.33 -16.89
C VAL A 359 -3.54 16.32 -15.73
N LEU A 360 -2.90 17.49 -15.84
CA LEU A 360 -2.93 18.55 -14.83
C LEU A 360 -4.33 18.89 -14.30
N PRO A 361 -5.41 18.97 -15.12
CA PRO A 361 -6.75 19.23 -14.59
C PRO A 361 -7.19 18.19 -13.54
N TYR A 362 -6.85 16.92 -13.73
CA TYR A 362 -7.16 15.86 -12.76
C TYR A 362 -6.29 16.00 -11.51
N ILE A 363 -4.99 16.26 -11.66
CA ILE A 363 -4.09 16.52 -10.53
C ILE A 363 -4.64 17.67 -9.68
N ARG A 364 -5.02 18.80 -10.30
CA ARG A 364 -5.61 19.96 -9.60
C ARG A 364 -6.87 19.61 -8.83
N ASN A 365 -7.81 18.88 -9.45
CA ASN A 365 -9.07 18.51 -8.81
C ASN A 365 -8.85 17.68 -7.55
N TYR A 366 -8.04 16.62 -7.63
CA TYR A 366 -7.80 15.74 -6.49
C TYR A 366 -7.02 16.44 -5.36
N TRP A 367 -6.08 17.34 -5.67
CA TRP A 367 -5.42 18.18 -4.65
C TRP A 367 -6.36 19.21 -4.03
N THR A 368 -7.30 19.75 -4.80
CA THR A 368 -8.33 20.66 -4.30
C THR A 368 -9.24 19.95 -3.31
N ASP A 369 -9.71 18.75 -3.65
CA ASP A 369 -10.58 17.94 -2.76
C ASP A 369 -9.84 17.56 -1.48
N PHE A 370 -8.56 17.19 -1.58
CA PHE A 370 -7.70 16.94 -0.42
C PHE A 370 -7.59 18.17 0.49
N CYS A 371 -7.28 19.35 -0.05
CA CYS A 371 -7.16 20.59 0.74
C CYS A 371 -8.50 21.03 1.35
N LYS A 372 -9.64 20.76 0.69
CA LYS A 372 -10.98 21.01 1.24
C LYS A 372 -11.29 20.07 2.41
N ALA A 373 -10.90 18.80 2.29
CA ALA A 373 -11.09 17.82 3.34
C ALA A 373 -10.25 18.13 4.60
N LEU A 374 -8.99 18.55 4.43
CA LEU A 374 -8.15 19.03 5.53
C LEU A 374 -8.70 20.31 6.16
N LEU A 375 -9.19 21.25 5.36
CA LEU A 375 -9.82 22.47 5.88
C LEU A 375 -11.05 22.15 6.75
N LEU A 376 -11.83 21.14 6.39
CA LEU A 376 -12.98 20.71 7.20
C LEU A 376 -12.53 20.15 8.56
N GLU A 377 -11.47 19.34 8.59
CA GLU A 377 -10.88 18.83 9.83
C GLU A 377 -10.29 19.96 10.70
N ALA A 378 -9.60 20.91 10.08
CA ALA A 378 -9.10 22.11 10.76
C ALA A 378 -10.24 22.94 11.38
N ARG A 379 -11.39 23.07 10.69
CA ARG A 379 -12.59 23.73 11.23
C ARG A 379 -13.18 22.97 12.42
N TRP A 380 -13.25 21.65 12.34
CA TRP A 380 -13.71 20.83 13.48
C TRP A 380 -12.81 21.03 14.69
N HIS A 381 -11.50 20.97 14.50
CA HIS A 381 -10.51 21.20 15.56
C HIS A 381 -10.64 22.61 16.16
N HIS A 382 -10.69 23.65 15.33
CA HIS A 382 -10.78 25.05 15.77
C HIS A 382 -12.06 25.36 16.54
N THR A 383 -13.20 24.82 16.11
CA THR A 383 -14.50 25.04 16.76
C THR A 383 -14.76 24.13 17.95
N GLY A 384 -13.90 23.13 18.18
CA GLY A 384 -14.14 22.05 19.14
C GLY A 384 -15.32 21.15 18.76
N TYR A 385 -15.76 21.20 17.50
CA TYR A 385 -16.81 20.33 16.99
C TYR A 385 -16.30 18.90 16.91
N PHE A 386 -17.17 17.96 17.28
CA PHE A 386 -16.85 16.56 17.27
C PHE A 386 -17.84 15.81 16.37
N PRO A 387 -17.40 15.32 15.19
CA PRO A 387 -18.28 14.68 14.22
C PRO A 387 -18.76 13.30 14.71
N THR A 388 -19.87 12.85 14.14
CA THR A 388 -20.25 11.41 14.19
C THR A 388 -19.20 10.58 13.45
N LEU A 389 -19.09 9.28 13.74
CA LEU A 389 -18.17 8.41 13.01
C LEU A 389 -18.44 8.45 11.50
N LYS A 390 -19.71 8.44 11.10
CA LYS A 390 -20.08 8.50 9.68
C LYS A 390 -19.60 9.81 9.04
N GLU A 391 -19.92 10.95 9.66
CA GLU A 391 -19.49 12.27 9.16
C GLU A 391 -17.96 12.38 9.07
N TYR A 392 -17.25 11.86 10.08
CA TYR A 392 -15.79 11.78 10.07
C TYR A 392 -15.29 10.95 8.89
N LEU A 393 -15.81 9.73 8.69
CA LEU A 393 -15.35 8.82 7.63
C LEU A 393 -15.71 9.32 6.23
N ASP A 394 -16.86 9.98 6.05
CA ASP A 394 -17.31 10.57 4.79
C ASP A 394 -16.31 11.65 4.29
N ASN A 395 -15.63 12.36 5.21
CA ASN A 395 -14.49 13.23 4.89
C ASN A 395 -13.14 12.47 4.89
N GLY A 396 -12.99 11.55 5.85
CA GLY A 396 -11.76 10.89 6.25
C GLY A 396 -11.09 10.09 5.14
N TRP A 397 -11.87 9.50 4.22
CA TRP A 397 -11.31 8.81 3.07
C TRP A 397 -10.60 9.78 2.10
N VAL A 398 -11.07 11.02 1.97
CA VAL A 398 -10.42 12.05 1.15
C VAL A 398 -9.21 12.65 1.87
N SER A 399 -9.37 13.05 3.14
CA SER A 399 -8.28 13.63 3.94
C SER A 399 -7.16 12.62 4.25
N SER A 400 -7.39 11.31 4.09
CA SER A 400 -6.34 10.30 4.15
C SER A 400 -5.37 10.31 2.97
N CYS A 401 -5.56 11.20 2.00
CA CYS A 401 -4.87 11.31 0.72
C CYS A 401 -5.04 10.14 -0.26
N GLY A 402 -5.78 9.08 0.10
CA GLY A 402 -5.98 7.90 -0.73
C GLY A 402 -6.39 8.18 -2.19
N PRO A 403 -7.31 9.12 -2.48
CA PRO A 403 -7.66 9.47 -3.86
C PRO A 403 -6.49 10.09 -4.65
N VAL A 404 -5.69 10.94 -4.01
CA VAL A 404 -4.48 11.53 -4.61
C VAL A 404 -3.47 10.42 -4.95
N LEU A 405 -3.27 9.46 -4.05
CA LEU A 405 -2.37 8.33 -4.29
C LEU A 405 -2.86 7.43 -5.43
N ALA A 406 -4.16 7.15 -5.48
CA ALA A 406 -4.79 6.37 -6.54
C ALA A 406 -4.61 7.03 -7.92
N LEU A 407 -4.81 8.35 -8.00
CA LEU A 407 -4.57 9.13 -9.23
C LEU A 407 -3.13 8.96 -9.73
N HIS A 408 -2.14 9.15 -8.87
CA HIS A 408 -0.73 9.08 -9.26
C HIS A 408 -0.31 7.64 -9.62
N ALA A 409 -0.83 6.64 -8.91
CA ALA A 409 -0.63 5.23 -9.26
C ALA A 409 -1.20 4.91 -10.65
N LEU A 410 -2.42 5.37 -10.94
CA LEU A 410 -3.08 5.14 -12.24
C LEU A 410 -2.37 5.86 -13.39
N ILE A 411 -2.01 7.13 -13.22
CA ILE A 411 -1.20 7.87 -14.20
C ILE A 411 0.13 7.13 -14.44
N GLY A 412 0.76 6.59 -13.40
CA GLY A 412 2.01 5.84 -13.50
C GLY A 412 1.87 4.53 -14.29
N ILE A 413 0.82 3.75 -14.05
CA ILE A 413 0.66 2.41 -14.64
C ILE A 413 -0.01 2.41 -16.01
N GLY A 414 -0.90 3.37 -16.26
CA GLY A 414 -1.75 3.42 -17.43
C GLY A 414 -0.95 3.49 -18.73
N GLN A 415 -1.39 2.76 -19.75
CA GLN A 415 -0.79 2.81 -21.08
C GLN A 415 -1.52 3.84 -21.95
N GLU A 416 -2.86 3.81 -21.90
CA GLU A 416 -3.74 4.73 -22.62
C GLU A 416 -4.44 5.71 -21.69
N ARG A 417 -4.41 6.99 -22.05
CA ARG A 417 -4.95 8.08 -21.22
C ARG A 417 -6.43 7.90 -20.94
N ASN A 418 -7.23 7.68 -21.99
CA ASN A 418 -8.69 7.67 -21.85
C ASN A 418 -9.17 6.47 -21.04
N GLU A 419 -8.58 5.29 -21.23
CA GLU A 419 -8.90 4.10 -20.42
C GLU A 419 -8.51 4.30 -18.96
N THR A 420 -7.36 4.95 -18.70
CA THR A 420 -6.90 5.24 -17.34
C THR A 420 -7.84 6.22 -16.62
N LEU A 421 -8.26 7.27 -17.31
CA LEU A 421 -9.18 8.27 -16.75
C LEU A 421 -10.60 7.72 -16.61
N ASP A 422 -11.04 6.83 -17.51
CA ASP A 422 -12.32 6.12 -17.38
C ASP A 422 -12.35 5.24 -16.11
N ILE A 423 -11.23 4.61 -15.74
CA ILE A 423 -11.15 3.88 -14.46
C ILE A 423 -11.33 4.83 -13.28
N LEU A 424 -10.71 6.03 -13.29
CA LEU A 424 -10.93 7.02 -12.23
C LEU A 424 -12.41 7.39 -12.16
N ASP A 425 -13.04 7.71 -13.29
CA ASP A 425 -14.41 8.23 -13.32
C ASP A 425 -15.44 7.14 -12.98
N THR A 426 -15.23 5.88 -13.40
CA THR A 426 -16.21 4.79 -13.27
C THR A 426 -15.96 3.84 -12.11
N LYS A 427 -14.75 3.81 -11.53
CA LYS A 427 -14.36 2.88 -10.43
C LYS A 427 -14.06 3.61 -9.12
N GLN A 428 -14.81 4.68 -8.85
CA GLN A 428 -14.69 5.47 -7.62
C GLN A 428 -14.83 4.64 -6.34
N GLU A 429 -15.60 3.55 -6.36
CA GLU A 429 -15.75 2.66 -5.20
C GLU A 429 -14.43 1.98 -4.79
N ILE A 430 -13.60 1.56 -5.76
CA ILE A 430 -12.29 0.97 -5.46
C ILE A 430 -11.38 2.02 -4.81
N VAL A 431 -11.39 3.24 -5.34
CA VAL A 431 -10.63 4.37 -4.76
C VAL A 431 -11.13 4.65 -3.35
N HIS A 432 -12.44 4.71 -3.15
CA HIS A 432 -13.07 4.95 -1.84
C HIS A 432 -12.67 3.88 -0.81
N TYR A 433 -12.86 2.58 -1.09
CA TYR A 433 -12.55 1.53 -0.11
C TYR A 433 -11.05 1.39 0.15
N SER A 434 -10.20 1.59 -0.86
CA SER A 434 -8.75 1.63 -0.65
C SER A 434 -8.33 2.81 0.23
N SER A 435 -8.94 3.98 0.01
CA SER A 435 -8.72 5.16 0.83
C SER A 435 -9.24 5.00 2.25
N MET A 436 -10.37 4.30 2.43
CA MET A 436 -10.87 3.96 3.76
C MET A 436 -9.94 3.02 4.51
N ILE A 437 -9.33 2.03 3.85
CA ILE A 437 -8.31 1.21 4.49
C ILE A 437 -7.13 2.08 4.94
N ILE A 438 -6.67 3.03 4.11
CA ILE A 438 -5.59 3.95 4.48
C ILE A 438 -5.95 4.74 5.75
N ARG A 439 -7.12 5.38 5.77
CA ARG A 439 -7.63 6.15 6.92
C ARG A 439 -7.73 5.29 8.19
N LEU A 440 -8.44 4.17 8.12
CA LEU A 440 -8.71 3.34 9.29
C LEU A 440 -7.44 2.69 9.84
N CYS A 441 -6.52 2.26 8.97
CA CYS A 441 -5.21 1.76 9.40
C CYS A 441 -4.38 2.85 10.07
N ASN A 442 -4.34 4.05 9.48
CA ASN A 442 -3.65 5.20 10.05
C ASN A 442 -4.19 5.53 11.45
N ASP A 443 -5.50 5.77 11.59
CA ASP A 443 -6.13 6.09 12.86
C ASP A 443 -5.87 5.01 13.94
N LEU A 444 -5.91 3.73 13.59
CA LEU A 444 -5.54 2.66 14.53
C LEU A 444 -4.06 2.76 14.96
N GLY A 445 -3.17 3.05 14.01
CA GLY A 445 -1.73 3.15 14.24
C GLY A 445 -1.30 4.39 15.02
N THR A 446 -2.04 5.50 14.91
CA THR A 446 -1.69 6.82 15.47
C THR A 446 -2.55 7.22 16.67
N SER A 447 -3.76 6.67 16.82
CA SER A 447 -4.74 7.03 17.87
C SER A 447 -4.16 7.18 19.26
N LYS A 448 -3.24 6.32 19.68
CA LYS A 448 -2.66 6.41 21.04
C LYS A 448 -1.88 7.72 21.24
N ALA A 449 -1.08 8.12 20.25
CA ALA A 449 -0.32 9.36 20.33
C ALA A 449 -1.22 10.60 20.22
N GLU A 450 -2.27 10.51 19.40
CA GLU A 450 -3.27 11.58 19.23
C GLU A 450 -4.09 11.79 20.52
N LEU A 451 -4.52 10.70 21.17
CA LEU A 451 -5.23 10.73 22.45
C LEU A 451 -4.38 11.35 23.57
N GLU A 452 -3.09 11.02 23.63
CA GLU A 452 -2.15 11.58 24.62
C GLU A 452 -1.90 13.09 24.43
N ARG A 453 -2.01 13.58 23.18
CA ARG A 453 -1.84 15.00 22.83
C ARG A 453 -3.14 15.82 22.98
N GLY A 454 -4.28 15.15 23.10
CA GLY A 454 -5.60 15.79 23.07
C GLY A 454 -5.99 16.28 21.67
N ASP A 455 -5.50 15.60 20.63
CA ASP A 455 -5.62 16.00 19.23
C ASP A 455 -7.04 15.77 18.63
N ALA A 456 -7.16 16.16 17.36
CA ALA A 456 -8.34 16.16 16.50
C ALA A 456 -9.11 14.81 16.46
N PRO A 457 -10.38 14.81 16.01
CA PRO A 457 -11.19 13.59 15.89
C PRO A 457 -10.47 12.50 15.07
N SER A 458 -10.49 11.26 15.56
CA SER A 458 -10.10 10.05 14.82
C SER A 458 -11.25 9.06 14.84
N SER A 459 -11.28 8.09 13.93
CA SER A 459 -12.37 7.10 13.87
C SER A 459 -12.58 6.35 15.19
N VAL A 460 -11.50 6.01 15.89
CA VAL A 460 -11.56 5.38 17.23
C VAL A 460 -12.27 6.30 18.22
N LEU A 461 -11.84 7.56 18.33
CA LEU A 461 -12.42 8.51 19.28
C LEU A 461 -13.87 8.86 18.90
N CYS A 462 -14.17 8.98 17.61
CA CYS A 462 -15.52 9.21 17.08
C CYS A 462 -16.48 8.13 17.54
N TYR A 463 -16.10 6.86 17.34
CA TYR A 463 -16.91 5.73 17.76
C TYR A 463 -17.06 5.64 19.28
N MET A 464 -15.97 5.84 20.04
CA MET A 464 -16.02 5.82 21.51
C MET A 464 -17.05 6.81 22.06
N ARG A 465 -17.09 8.04 21.52
CA ARG A 465 -18.04 9.06 21.99
C ARG A 465 -19.47 8.78 21.53
N GLU A 466 -19.66 8.39 20.27
CA GLU A 466 -20.99 8.14 19.70
C GLU A 466 -21.68 6.93 20.35
N ALA A 467 -20.93 5.83 20.52
CA ALA A 467 -21.45 4.58 21.07
C ALA A 467 -21.29 4.46 22.60
N SER A 468 -20.64 5.42 23.26
CA SER A 468 -20.19 5.29 24.67
C SER A 468 -19.38 4.02 24.92
N ALA A 469 -18.58 3.61 23.93
CA ALA A 469 -17.80 2.38 23.93
C ALA A 469 -16.42 2.56 24.59
N THR A 470 -15.86 1.47 25.08
CA THR A 470 -14.46 1.42 25.53
C THR A 470 -13.49 1.54 24.35
N GLU A 471 -12.22 1.87 24.63
CA GLU A 471 -11.19 1.92 23.58
C GLU A 471 -11.05 0.56 22.87
N ASP A 472 -11.04 -0.55 23.62
CA ASP A 472 -10.90 -1.89 23.04
C ASP A 472 -12.07 -2.24 22.10
N GLU A 473 -13.31 -1.92 22.50
CA GLU A 473 -14.49 -2.11 21.66
C GLU A 473 -14.41 -1.25 20.39
N ALA A 474 -13.99 0.02 20.52
CA ALA A 474 -13.82 0.91 19.39
C ALA A 474 -12.75 0.42 18.42
N ARG A 475 -11.57 0.05 18.92
CA ARG A 475 -10.48 -0.50 18.11
C ARG A 475 -10.91 -1.79 17.39
N GLN A 476 -11.67 -2.65 18.07
CA GLN A 476 -12.20 -3.86 17.42
C GLN A 476 -13.21 -3.51 16.32
N TYR A 477 -14.13 -2.59 16.57
CA TYR A 477 -15.08 -2.12 15.56
C TYR A 477 -14.38 -1.55 14.32
N ILE A 478 -13.31 -0.76 14.49
CA ILE A 478 -12.52 -0.24 13.37
C ILE A 478 -11.81 -1.37 12.59
N ARG A 479 -11.32 -2.42 13.26
CA ARG A 479 -10.75 -3.61 12.56
C ARG A 479 -11.81 -4.36 11.75
N ASP A 480 -13.04 -4.43 12.26
CA ASP A 480 -14.16 -5.04 11.55
C ASP A 480 -14.54 -4.22 10.31
N LEU A 481 -14.50 -2.88 10.41
CA LEU A 481 -14.66 -1.98 9.25
C LEU A 481 -13.56 -2.17 8.20
N ILE A 482 -12.29 -2.28 8.60
CA ILE A 482 -11.18 -2.59 7.68
C ILE A 482 -11.44 -3.91 6.95
N THR A 483 -11.91 -4.93 7.68
CA THR A 483 -12.28 -6.23 7.09
C THR A 483 -13.41 -6.08 6.08
N SER A 484 -14.44 -5.28 6.39
CA SER A 484 -15.53 -4.97 5.46
C SER A 484 -15.02 -4.27 4.20
N CYS A 485 -14.14 -3.27 4.31
CA CYS A 485 -13.53 -2.60 3.16
C CYS A 485 -12.74 -3.57 2.28
N TRP A 486 -11.97 -4.49 2.88
CA TRP A 486 -11.27 -5.53 2.14
C TRP A 486 -12.22 -6.46 1.38
N ASN A 487 -13.31 -6.89 2.01
CA ASN A 487 -14.30 -7.75 1.36
C ASN A 487 -14.94 -7.07 0.16
N LYS A 488 -15.26 -5.77 0.29
CA LYS A 488 -15.78 -4.98 -0.83
C LYS A 488 -14.75 -4.82 -1.94
N LEU A 489 -13.49 -4.51 -1.62
CA LEU A 489 -12.42 -4.45 -2.62
C LEU A 489 -12.25 -5.76 -3.39
N ASN A 490 -12.30 -6.90 -2.69
CA ASN A 490 -12.23 -8.22 -3.32
C ASN A 490 -13.38 -8.43 -4.31
N GLU A 491 -14.61 -8.08 -3.92
CA GLU A 491 -15.79 -8.16 -4.78
C GLU A 491 -15.66 -7.26 -6.01
N PHE A 492 -15.27 -5.99 -5.84
CA PHE A 492 -15.06 -5.07 -6.96
C PHE A 492 -13.97 -5.56 -7.91
N PHE A 493 -12.89 -6.11 -7.38
CA PHE A 493 -11.80 -6.65 -8.19
C PHE A 493 -12.25 -7.83 -9.05
N ILE A 494 -12.98 -8.78 -8.45
CA ILE A 494 -13.52 -9.95 -9.15
C ILE A 494 -14.56 -9.54 -10.20
N ASN A 495 -15.42 -8.57 -9.89
CA ASN A 495 -16.45 -8.07 -10.80
C ASN A 495 -15.90 -7.15 -11.91
N SER A 496 -14.64 -6.72 -11.81
CA SER A 496 -13.98 -5.92 -12.84
C SER A 496 -13.54 -6.78 -14.02
N SER A 497 -13.50 -6.19 -15.22
CA SER A 497 -13.03 -6.93 -16.40
C SER A 497 -11.57 -7.38 -16.24
N HIS A 498 -11.24 -8.56 -16.77
CA HIS A 498 -9.87 -9.08 -16.73
C HIS A 498 -8.83 -8.17 -17.42
N VAL A 499 -9.27 -7.25 -18.28
CA VAL A 499 -8.42 -6.22 -18.90
C VAL A 499 -8.08 -5.10 -17.91
N GLN A 500 -9.02 -4.73 -17.03
CA GLN A 500 -8.83 -3.65 -16.04
C GLN A 500 -8.16 -4.13 -14.75
N GLN A 501 -8.32 -5.40 -14.38
CA GLN A 501 -7.76 -5.98 -13.15
C GLN A 501 -6.25 -5.71 -12.95
N PRO A 502 -5.37 -5.83 -13.97
CA PRO A 502 -3.95 -5.51 -13.81
C PRO A 502 -3.69 -4.07 -13.36
N ILE A 503 -4.49 -3.11 -13.82
CA ILE A 503 -4.36 -1.69 -13.48
C ILE A 503 -4.95 -1.42 -12.08
N ILE A 504 -6.16 -1.92 -11.82
CA ILE A 504 -6.88 -1.75 -10.55
C ILE A 504 -6.08 -2.29 -9.36
N ARG A 505 -5.28 -3.35 -9.57
CA ARG A 505 -4.41 -3.92 -8.55
C ARG A 505 -3.54 -2.87 -7.85
N TYR A 506 -3.02 -1.89 -8.60
CA TYR A 506 -2.13 -0.88 -8.03
C TYR A 506 -2.86 0.10 -7.12
N ILE A 507 -4.17 0.33 -7.33
CA ILE A 507 -4.99 1.07 -6.37
C ILE A 507 -5.11 0.25 -5.09
N ILE A 508 -5.47 -1.04 -5.19
CA ILE A 508 -5.59 -1.94 -4.03
C ILE A 508 -4.26 -2.05 -3.25
N ASN A 509 -3.12 -2.02 -3.95
CA ASN A 509 -1.82 -2.05 -3.29
C ASN A 509 -1.59 -0.85 -2.36
N THR A 510 -2.23 0.31 -2.58
CA THR A 510 -2.15 1.43 -1.63
C THR A 510 -2.71 1.05 -0.25
N GLY A 511 -3.83 0.33 -0.20
CA GLY A 511 -4.38 -0.24 1.04
C GLY A 511 -3.50 -1.32 1.66
N ARG A 512 -2.81 -2.14 0.85
CA ARG A 512 -1.84 -3.14 1.34
C ARG A 512 -0.64 -2.49 2.02
N VAL A 513 -0.12 -1.43 1.41
CA VAL A 513 1.00 -0.67 2.00
C VAL A 513 0.57 -0.02 3.32
N ALA A 514 -0.63 0.58 3.39
CA ALA A 514 -1.14 1.13 4.64
C ALA A 514 -1.35 0.07 5.72
N SER A 515 -1.88 -1.10 5.34
CA SER A 515 -2.05 -2.23 6.27
C SER A 515 -0.71 -2.64 6.87
N PHE A 516 0.37 -2.68 6.08
CA PHE A 516 1.71 -2.98 6.58
C PHE A 516 2.29 -1.87 7.45
N ILE A 517 2.28 -0.62 6.96
CA ILE A 517 2.98 0.47 7.63
C ILE A 517 2.37 0.78 9.01
N TYR A 518 1.06 0.61 9.16
CA TYR A 518 0.38 0.89 10.42
C TYR A 518 0.10 -0.35 11.29
N GLN A 519 0.56 -1.54 10.90
CA GLN A 519 0.25 -2.79 11.62
C GLN A 519 0.76 -2.78 13.08
N ASP A 520 1.89 -2.10 13.32
CA ASP A 520 2.60 -2.05 14.62
C ASP A 520 2.68 -0.62 15.20
N GLY A 521 1.69 0.22 14.87
CA GLY A 521 1.60 1.63 15.26
C GLY A 521 2.01 2.59 14.13
N ASP A 522 2.38 3.82 14.46
CA ASP A 522 2.83 4.81 13.46
C ASP A 522 4.19 4.43 12.84
N GLY A 523 4.17 3.58 11.80
CA GLY A 523 5.36 3.22 11.04
C GLY A 523 5.76 4.23 9.97
N PHE A 524 5.00 5.31 9.79
CA PHE A 524 5.31 6.33 8.79
C PHE A 524 6.00 7.55 9.42
N GLY A 525 5.41 8.12 10.47
CA GLY A 525 5.96 9.24 11.22
C GLY A 525 7.16 8.84 12.09
N VAL A 526 7.15 7.64 12.67
CA VAL A 526 8.22 7.11 13.52
C VAL A 526 9.18 6.21 12.73
N GLN A 527 10.37 6.74 12.42
CA GLN A 527 11.32 6.12 11.50
C GLN A 527 12.15 4.97 12.09
N ASP A 528 12.21 4.79 13.42
CA ASP A 528 13.15 3.90 14.10
C ASP A 528 12.58 2.51 14.47
N LYS A 529 11.47 2.10 13.85
CA LYS A 529 10.78 0.81 14.06
C LYS A 529 10.84 -0.12 12.83
N GLY A 530 9.86 -1.01 12.66
CA GLY A 530 9.82 -2.03 11.59
C GLY A 530 9.97 -1.47 10.17
N THR A 531 9.48 -0.26 9.89
CA THR A 531 9.68 0.41 8.59
C THR A 531 11.16 0.59 8.25
N ARG A 532 12.02 0.85 9.25
CA ARG A 532 13.47 0.97 9.05
C ARG A 532 14.07 -0.34 8.53
N GLU A 533 13.68 -1.45 9.14
CA GLU A 533 14.12 -2.79 8.75
C GLU A 533 13.65 -3.09 7.33
N GLN A 534 12.42 -2.67 6.99
CA GLN A 534 11.90 -2.82 5.64
C GLN A 534 12.65 -1.97 4.61
N VAL A 535 13.03 -0.74 4.94
CA VAL A 535 13.89 0.11 4.09
C VAL A 535 15.23 -0.58 3.85
N LEU A 536 15.91 -1.02 4.92
CA LEU A 536 17.20 -1.70 4.82
C LEU A 536 17.08 -2.94 3.93
N SER A 537 16.07 -3.76 4.18
CA SER A 537 15.81 -4.99 3.45
C SER A 537 15.49 -4.74 1.96
N CYS A 538 14.53 -3.89 1.64
CA CYS A 538 14.07 -3.71 0.26
C CYS A 538 14.99 -2.81 -0.56
N LEU A 539 15.55 -1.76 0.03
CA LEU A 539 16.18 -0.68 -0.74
C LEU A 539 17.70 -0.65 -0.62
N ILE A 540 18.30 -1.19 0.44
CA ILE A 540 19.72 -0.97 0.74
C ILE A 540 20.55 -2.24 0.62
N GLU A 541 20.14 -3.29 1.33
CA GLU A 541 20.92 -4.51 1.49
C GLU A 541 20.60 -5.49 0.36
N PRO A 542 21.56 -5.88 -0.50
CA PRO A 542 21.31 -6.92 -1.49
C PRO A 542 21.27 -8.30 -0.85
N LEU A 543 20.66 -9.27 -1.55
CA LEU A 543 20.79 -10.68 -1.24
C LEU A 543 22.18 -11.18 -1.68
N PRO A 544 22.88 -11.99 -0.88
CA PRO A 544 24.09 -12.68 -1.35
C PRO A 544 23.78 -13.55 -2.57
N ILE A 545 24.54 -13.40 -3.66
CA ILE A 545 24.52 -14.33 -4.79
C ILE A 545 25.48 -15.48 -4.49
N LEU A 546 25.06 -16.71 -4.79
CA LEU A 546 25.78 -17.96 -4.53
C LEU A 546 26.77 -18.31 -5.65
#